data_AF-A0A2P8Q4S2-F1
#
_entry.id   AF-A0A2P8Q4S2-F1
#
_cell.length_a   1.000
_cell.length_b   1.000
_cell.length_c   1.000
_cell.angle_alpha   90.00
_cell.angle_beta   90.00
_cell.angle_gamma   90.00
#
_symmetry.space_group_name_H-M   'P 1'
#
loop_
_entity.id
_entity.type
_entity.pdbx_description
1 polymer ?
#
loop_
_entity_poly.entity_id
_entity_poly.type
_entity_poly.pdbx_seq_one_letter_code
_entity_poly.pdbx_strand_id
1 'polypeptide(L)' 'MQAAPVRATAIPSFTDALRAVESLLLSSGQRTARRNAWTSVLEDRRRAKDRVEAQRVVEQSFVTHL' A
#
# COMPACT_ATOMS: atom_id res chain seq x y z
N MET A 1 44.65 29.43 -13.07
CA MET A 1 43.19 29.24 -13.17
C MET A 1 42.87 27.80 -12.81
N GLN A 2 42.17 27.56 -11.70
CA GLN A 2 41.72 26.22 -11.30
C GLN A 2 40.37 25.96 -11.99
N ALA A 3 40.25 24.91 -12.80
CA ALA A 3 38.99 24.59 -13.47
C ALA A 3 37.99 23.96 -12.46
N ALA A 4 36.73 24.37 -12.53
CA ALA A 4 35.66 23.80 -11.70
C ALA A 4 35.41 22.33 -12.09
N PRO A 5 35.18 21.43 -11.13
CA PRO A 5 34.97 20.02 -11.42
C PRO A 5 33.67 19.82 -12.22
N VAL A 6 33.79 19.28 -13.43
CA VAL A 6 32.67 18.90 -14.29
C VAL A 6 32.18 17.52 -13.86
N ARG A 7 30.91 17.41 -13.46
CA ARG A 7 30.29 16.10 -13.23
C ARG A 7 29.85 15.50 -14.56
N ALA A 8 30.42 14.35 -14.90
CA ALA A 8 29.94 13.54 -16.02
C ALA A 8 28.69 12.75 -15.59
N THR A 9 27.57 12.95 -16.26
CA THR A 9 26.43 12.03 -16.20
C THR A 9 26.69 10.85 -17.11
N ALA A 10 26.74 9.65 -16.53
CA ALA A 10 26.89 8.42 -17.31
C ALA A 10 25.70 8.23 -18.27
N ILE A 11 25.98 7.77 -19.49
CA ILE A 11 24.95 7.41 -20.45
C ILE A 11 24.28 6.12 -19.93
N PRO A 12 22.94 6.09 -19.79
CA PRO A 12 22.24 4.90 -19.31
C PRO A 12 22.51 3.69 -20.20
N SER A 13 22.71 2.53 -19.57
CA SER A 13 22.79 1.27 -20.30
C SER A 13 21.41 0.85 -20.82
N PHE A 14 21.37 -0.11 -21.74
CA PHE A 14 20.11 -0.69 -22.20
C PHE A 14 19.28 -1.28 -21.05
N THR A 15 19.94 -1.89 -20.06
CA THR A 15 19.28 -2.43 -18.85
C THR A 15 18.63 -1.32 -18.03
N ASP A 16 19.28 -0.16 -17.89
CA ASP A 16 18.71 1.00 -17.18
C ASP A 16 17.48 1.55 -17.90
N ALA A 17 17.53 1.59 -19.24
CA ALA A 17 16.39 2.00 -20.05
C ALA A 17 15.20 1.05 -19.86
N LEU A 18 15.43 -0.27 -19.88
CA LEU A 18 14.37 -1.25 -19.63
C LEU A 18 13.78 -1.12 -18.22
N ARG A 19 14.62 -0.92 -17.20
CA ARG A 19 14.16 -0.73 -15.82
C ARG A 19 13.34 0.55 -15.65
N ALA A 20 13.67 1.61 -16.38
CA ALA A 20 12.89 2.84 -16.39
C ALA A 20 11.51 2.64 -17.05
N VAL A 21 11.45 1.91 -18.17
CA VAL A 21 10.19 1.55 -18.82
C VAL A 21 9.34 0.66 -17.93
N GLU A 22 9.92 -0.36 -17.31
CA GLU A 22 9.25 -1.21 -16.33
C GLU A 22 8.67 -0.38 -15.18
N SER A 23 9.48 0.53 -14.61
CA SER A 23 9.03 1.42 -13.55
C SER A 23 7.86 2.30 -13.98
N LEU A 24 7.90 2.83 -15.21
CA LEU A 24 6.82 3.64 -15.78
C LEU A 24 5.53 2.82 -15.91
N LEU A 25 5.61 1.67 -16.57
CA LEU A 25 4.49 0.78 -16.87
C LEU A 25 3.85 0.23 -15.59
N LEU A 26 4.67 -0.18 -14.62
CA LEU A 26 4.21 -0.78 -13.37
C LEU A 26 3.78 0.25 -12.32
N SER A 27 4.13 1.54 -12.49
CA SER A 27 3.86 2.57 -11.48
C SER A 27 2.38 2.69 -11.10
N SER A 28 1.47 2.56 -12.08
CA SER A 28 0.02 2.64 -11.85
C SER A 28 -0.47 1.45 -11.05
N GLY A 29 -0.04 0.24 -11.41
CA GLY A 29 -0.34 -1.01 -10.70
C GLY A 29 0.13 -0.98 -9.25
N GLN A 30 1.34 -0.47 -8.99
CA GLN A 30 1.86 -0.32 -7.62
C GLN A 30 1.03 0.68 -6.80
N ARG A 31 0.61 1.81 -7.38
CA ARG A 31 -0.27 2.77 -6.69
C ARG A 31 -1.62 2.13 -6.34
N THR A 32 -2.21 1.37 -7.26
CA THR A 32 -3.46 0.64 -7.03
C THR A 32 -3.29 -0.44 -5.96
N ALA A 33 -2.22 -1.23 -6.01
CA ALA A 33 -1.92 -2.26 -5.01
C ALA A 33 -1.81 -1.66 -3.60
N ARG A 34 -1.11 -0.53 -3.43
CA ARG A 34 -1.04 0.16 -2.12
C ARG A 34 -2.40 0.65 -1.64
N ARG A 35 -3.23 1.21 -2.54
CA ARG A 35 -4.60 1.63 -2.21
C ARG A 35 -5.45 0.44 -1.78
N ASN A 36 -5.43 -0.63 -2.56
CA ASN A 36 -6.19 -1.85 -2.28
C ASN A 36 -5.78 -2.47 -0.94
N ALA A 37 -4.47 -2.56 -0.68
CA ALA A 37 -3.96 -3.06 0.58
C ALA A 37 -4.45 -2.21 1.77
N TRP A 38 -4.38 -0.89 1.64
CA TRP A 38 -4.86 0.01 2.69
C TRP A 38 -6.37 -0.11 2.91
N THR A 39 -7.17 -0.11 1.84
CA THR A 39 -8.62 -0.30 1.92
C THR A 39 -8.98 -1.61 2.59
N SER A 40 -8.32 -2.72 2.23
CA SER A 40 -8.54 -4.03 2.83
C SER A 40 -8.26 -4.02 4.33
N VAL A 41 -7.17 -3.39 4.78
CA VAL A 41 -6.85 -3.24 6.20
C VAL A 41 -7.91 -2.43 6.95
N LEU A 42 -8.42 -1.34 6.35
CA LEU A 42 -9.50 -0.55 6.95
C LEU A 42 -10.79 -1.36 7.07
N GLU A 43 -11.14 -2.12 6.04
CA GLU A 43 -12.32 -3.00 6.08
C GLU A 43 -12.18 -4.13 7.10
N ASP A 44 -11.01 -4.74 7.23
CA ASP A 44 -10.76 -5.79 8.23
C ASP A 44 -10.91 -5.24 9.64
N ARG A 45 -10.40 -4.03 9.90
CA ARG A 45 -10.59 -3.35 11.19
C ARG A 45 -12.06 -3.07 11.47
N ARG A 46 -12.83 -2.65 10.47
CA ARG A 46 -14.28 -2.45 10.61
C ARG A 46 -14.98 -3.78 10.92
N ARG A 47 -14.73 -4.83 10.11
CA ARG A 47 -15.28 -6.17 10.34
C ARG A 47 -14.91 -6.75 11.70
N ALA A 48 -13.71 -6.47 12.21
CA ALA A 48 -13.32 -6.89 13.56
C ALA A 48 -14.16 -6.20 14.64
N LYS A 49 -14.41 -4.89 14.52
CA LYS A 49 -15.28 -4.15 15.44
C LYS A 49 -16.72 -4.65 15.36
N ASP A 50 -17.24 -4.84 14.16
CA ASP A 50 -18.61 -5.32 13.92
C ASP A 50 -18.82 -6.71 14.57
N ARG A 51 -17.83 -7.61 14.48
CA ARG A 51 -17.86 -8.92 15.16
C ARG A 51 -17.90 -8.80 16.68
N VAL A 52 -17.11 -7.91 17.27
CA VAL A 52 -17.11 -7.67 18.72
C VAL A 52 -18.46 -7.12 19.18
N GLU A 53 -19.04 -6.18 18.43
CA GLU A 53 -20.34 -5.62 18.79
C GLU A 53 -21.47 -6.64 18.63
N ALA A 54 -21.45 -7.43 17.55
CA ALA A 54 -22.38 -8.53 17.37
C ALA A 54 -22.29 -9.54 18.53
N GLN A 55 -21.08 -9.90 18.96
CA GLN A 55 -20.87 -10.78 20.11
C GLN A 55 -21.49 -10.20 21.38
N ARG A 56 -21.26 -8.90 21.67
CA ARG A 56 -21.84 -8.24 22.83
C ARG A 56 -23.37 -8.25 22.83
N VAL A 57 -24.00 -7.98 21.69
CA VAL A 57 -25.47 -8.02 21.57
C VAL A 57 -25.99 -9.42 21.83
N VAL A 58 -25.32 -10.44 21.29
CA VAL A 58 -25.67 -11.84 21.52
C VAL A 58 -25.54 -12.21 23.01
N GLU A 59 -24.43 -11.88 23.65
CA GLU A 59 -24.21 -12.12 25.08
C GLU A 59 -25.24 -11.38 25.96
N GLN A 60 -25.50 -10.10 25.69
CA GLN A 60 -26.54 -9.33 26.39
C GLN A 60 -27.93 -9.93 26.22
N SER A 61 -28.26 -10.41 25.02
CA SER A 61 -29.53 -11.08 24.75
C SER A 61 -29.67 -12.33 25.62
N PHE A 62 -28.62 -13.15 25.74
CA PHE A 62 -28.64 -14.32 26.62
C PHE A 62 -28.77 -13.96 28.10
N VAL A 63 -28.06 -12.93 28.58
CA VAL A 63 -28.17 -12.47 29.97
C VAL A 63 -29.58 -11.93 30.29
N THR A 64 -30.21 -11.26 29.32
CA THR A 64 -31.54 -10.65 29.53
C THR A 64 -32.68 -11.68 29.56
N HIS A 65 -32.47 -12.88 29.00
CA HIS A 65 -33.47 -13.95 28.93
C HIS A 65 -33.28 -15.06 30.01
N LEU A 66 -32.33 -14.88 30.93
CA LEU A 66 -32.12 -15.73 32.12
C LEU A 66 -32.67 -15.05 33.37
#